data_AF-A0AA89TF28-F1
#
_entry.id   AF-A0AA89TF28-F1
#
_cell.length_a   1.000
_cell.length_b   1.000
_cell.length_c   1.000
_cell.angle_alpha   90.00
_cell.angle_beta   90.00
_cell.angle_gamma   90.00
#
_symmetry.space_group_name_H-M   'P 1'
#
loop_
_entity.id
_entity.type
_entity.pdbx_description
1 polymer ?
#
loop_
_entity_poly.entity_id
_entity_poly.type
_entity_poly.pdbx_seq_one_letter_code
_entity_poly.pdbx_strand_id
1 'polypeptide(L)'
;MSMRRDVHEELRTRLHEAAGAHEPDRERMLARVERGMAGPAVSGHRATRPPVFGWMRVAGATAAVAGVLAVGGYAVASAVKDETAPRQQEVATTATPTPSPEATSRAPAPPPPVEPAPSRSPERRESSPPPSNTPSAPAAERPSAAGTEDGPLWSDGSVDPHSNDFWAQSNVTLKTREQLTALTVRLKVAQTGGVSDAGAWRSLPETDFTLAVAEEDGFLVYTWTLKEGRTVPAGEWVFAGQFDHARGGRDAGGDRYSVTAAAGPRQLSVGGSFAAVDDGDGGP
;
A
#
# COMPACT_ATOMS: atom_id res chain seq x y z
N MET A 1 -37.23 3.63 -24.17
CA MET A 1 -36.17 3.65 -23.12
C MET A 1 -36.55 2.90 -21.84
N SER A 2 -37.70 2.23 -21.75
CA SER A 2 -38.13 1.53 -20.52
C SER A 2 -37.64 0.08 -20.40
N MET A 3 -37.55 -0.64 -21.52
CA MET A 3 -37.25 -2.08 -21.55
C MET A 3 -35.91 -2.48 -20.89
N ARG A 4 -34.88 -1.62 -20.91
CA ARG A 4 -33.60 -1.90 -20.23
C ARG A 4 -33.68 -1.73 -18.70
N ARG A 5 -34.58 -0.88 -18.20
CA ARG A 5 -34.80 -0.71 -16.76
C ARG A 5 -35.58 -1.90 -16.20
N ASP A 6 -36.57 -2.38 -16.96
CA ASP A 6 -37.40 -3.51 -16.56
C ASP A 6 -36.58 -4.80 -16.38
N VAL A 7 -35.62 -5.07 -17.28
CA VAL A 7 -34.70 -6.21 -17.17
C VAL A 7 -33.78 -6.11 -15.95
N HIS A 8 -33.37 -4.89 -15.57
CA HIS A 8 -32.48 -4.68 -14.42
C HIS A 8 -33.20 -4.88 -13.09
N GLU A 9 -34.46 -4.46 -13.01
CA GLU A 9 -35.32 -4.70 -11.83
C GLU A 9 -35.69 -6.17 -11.68
N GLU A 10 -35.94 -6.87 -12.80
CA GLU A 10 -36.19 -8.31 -12.79
C GLU A 10 -34.96 -9.10 -12.30
N LEU A 11 -33.75 -8.72 -12.75
CA LEU A 11 -32.50 -9.33 -12.29
C LEU A 11 -32.28 -9.10 -10.79
N ARG A 12 -32.51 -7.88 -10.30
CA ARG A 12 -32.42 -7.57 -8.86
C ARG A 12 -33.39 -8.40 -8.04
N THR A 13 -34.61 -8.57 -8.52
CA THR A 13 -35.64 -9.37 -7.83
C THR A 13 -35.21 -10.83 -7.73
N ARG A 14 -34.73 -11.42 -8.83
CA ARG A 14 -34.24 -12.81 -8.84
C ARG A 14 -33.02 -13.01 -7.95
N LEU A 15 -32.10 -12.04 -7.90
CA LEU A 15 -30.94 -12.08 -7.01
C LEU A 15 -31.37 -12.00 -5.53
N HIS A 16 -32.35 -11.14 -5.22
CA HIS A 16 -32.86 -11.01 -3.85
C HIS A 16 -33.59 -12.27 -3.39
N GLU A 17 -34.36 -12.90 -4.28
CA GLU A 17 -35.02 -14.19 -4.04
C GLU A 17 -34.00 -15.32 -3.84
N ALA A 18 -32.98 -15.41 -4.71
CA ALA A 18 -31.92 -16.39 -4.57
C ALA A 18 -31.09 -16.21 -3.29
N ALA A 19 -30.83 -14.95 -2.90
CA ALA A 19 -30.14 -14.63 -1.64
C ALA A 19 -31.02 -14.98 -0.41
N GLY A 20 -32.34 -14.76 -0.49
CA GLY A 20 -33.28 -15.13 0.57
C GLY A 20 -33.47 -16.64 0.74
N ALA A 21 -33.35 -17.40 -0.36
CA ALA A 21 -33.40 -18.87 -0.34
C ALA A 21 -32.09 -19.52 0.14
N HIS A 22 -30.99 -18.76 0.24
CA HIS A 22 -29.72 -19.29 0.69
C HIS A 22 -29.69 -19.39 2.22
N GLU A 23 -29.73 -20.63 2.73
CA GLU A 23 -29.51 -20.92 4.15
C GLU A 23 -28.05 -21.33 4.36
N PRO A 24 -27.22 -20.50 5.02
CA PRO A 24 -25.83 -20.85 5.29
C PRO A 24 -25.72 -22.03 6.25
N ASP A 25 -24.85 -22.99 5.95
CA ASP A 25 -24.53 -24.11 6.84
C ASP A 25 -23.83 -23.62 8.12
N ARG A 26 -24.65 -23.37 9.15
CA ARG A 26 -24.20 -22.86 10.44
C ARG A 26 -23.29 -23.84 11.17
N GLU A 27 -23.51 -25.14 11.01
CA GLU A 27 -22.68 -26.16 11.66
C GLU A 27 -21.25 -26.11 11.12
N ARG A 28 -21.10 -26.00 9.79
CA ARG A 28 -19.79 -25.86 9.15
C ARG A 28 -19.10 -24.55 9.52
N MET A 29 -19.84 -23.44 9.62
CA MET A 29 -19.29 -22.15 10.05
C MET A 29 -18.79 -22.22 11.50
N LEU A 30 -19.59 -22.77 12.42
CA LEU A 30 -19.21 -22.93 13.82
C LEU A 30 -18.04 -23.89 13.99
N ALA A 31 -18.03 -25.02 13.28
CA ALA A 31 -16.91 -25.96 13.32
C ALA A 31 -15.60 -25.34 12.82
N ARG A 32 -15.66 -24.38 11.89
CA ARG A 32 -14.48 -23.61 11.44
C ARG A 32 -14.02 -22.62 12.51
N VAL A 33 -14.95 -21.94 13.18
CA VAL A 33 -14.65 -20.99 14.27
C VAL A 33 -14.07 -21.73 15.47
N GLU A 34 -14.70 -22.82 15.91
CA GLU A 34 -14.22 -23.67 17.01
C GLU A 34 -12.83 -24.23 16.71
N ARG A 35 -12.56 -24.65 15.46
CA ARG A 35 -11.21 -25.08 15.06
C ARG A 35 -10.19 -23.94 15.10
N GLY A 36 -10.60 -22.72 14.78
CA GLY A 36 -9.77 -21.52 14.91
C GLY A 36 -9.50 -21.11 16.36
N MET A 37 -10.45 -21.38 17.26
CA MET A 37 -10.34 -21.07 18.70
C MET A 37 -9.66 -22.18 19.51
N ALA A 38 -9.75 -23.44 19.07
CA ALA A 38 -9.13 -24.61 19.71
C ALA A 38 -7.70 -24.87 19.22
N GLY A 39 -7.26 -24.20 18.14
CA GLY A 39 -5.86 -24.14 17.78
C GLY A 39 -5.08 -23.42 18.89
N PRO A 40 -3.91 -23.92 19.32
CA PRO A 40 -3.13 -23.21 20.32
C PRO A 40 -2.85 -21.80 19.80
N ALA A 41 -3.10 -20.78 20.63
CA ALA A 41 -2.49 -19.48 20.44
C ALA A 41 -1.00 -19.76 20.28
N VAL A 42 -0.45 -19.55 19.08
CA VAL A 42 0.94 -19.91 18.79
C VAL A 42 1.84 -18.86 19.42
N SER A 43 1.87 -18.87 20.75
CA SER A 43 3.00 -18.53 21.57
C SER A 43 4.05 -19.60 21.32
N GLY A 44 5.11 -19.23 20.59
CA GLY A 44 6.42 -19.87 20.67
C GLY A 44 6.69 -21.00 19.67
N HIS A 45 7.43 -20.66 18.61
CA HIS A 45 8.39 -21.63 18.09
C HIS A 45 9.56 -21.72 19.08
N ARG A 46 9.70 -22.93 19.64
CA ARG A 46 10.78 -23.42 20.47
C ARG A 46 12.13 -22.82 20.10
N ALA A 47 12.65 -22.01 21.02
CA ALA A 47 14.04 -21.60 21.09
C ALA A 47 14.97 -22.82 21.01
N THR A 48 15.87 -22.80 20.04
CA THR A 48 17.11 -23.58 20.08
C THR A 48 18.22 -22.75 19.42
N ARG A 49 18.95 -21.99 20.24
CA ARG A 49 20.40 -21.70 20.08
C ARG A 49 20.97 -20.95 21.31
N PRO A 50 22.27 -21.12 21.60
CA PRO A 50 22.87 -20.93 22.93
C PRO A 50 23.09 -19.46 23.28
N PRO A 51 23.22 -19.09 24.57
CA PRO A 51 23.51 -17.73 24.98
C PRO A 51 25.03 -17.54 25.07
N VAL A 52 25.60 -16.67 24.24
CA VAL A 52 26.95 -16.12 24.49
C VAL A 52 27.00 -14.63 24.15
N PHE A 53 27.16 -13.84 25.22
CA PHE A 53 27.83 -12.54 25.30
C PHE A 53 27.38 -11.43 24.33
N GLY A 54 26.54 -10.51 24.84
CA GLY A 54 26.32 -9.23 24.15
C GLY A 54 25.45 -8.20 24.84
N TRP A 55 24.73 -8.54 25.91
CA TRP A 55 23.83 -7.60 26.57
C TRP A 55 24.06 -7.55 28.08
N MET A 56 25.23 -7.05 28.49
CA MET A 56 25.42 -6.57 29.86
C MET A 56 26.55 -5.55 29.87
N ARG A 57 26.19 -4.29 29.56
CA ARG A 57 26.90 -3.08 30.02
C ARG A 57 26.07 -1.81 29.75
N VAL A 58 24.97 -1.70 30.49
CA VAL A 58 24.44 -0.43 31.04
C VAL A 58 23.98 -0.82 32.46
N ALA A 59 24.89 -0.85 33.44
CA ALA A 59 24.99 0.16 34.51
C ALA A 59 23.59 0.57 35.02
N GLY A 60 23.13 0.19 36.21
CA GLY A 60 23.78 0.46 37.49
C GLY A 60 23.28 1.79 38.06
N ALA A 61 22.05 1.82 38.61
CA ALA A 61 21.48 2.76 39.60
C ALA A 61 19.95 2.55 39.61
N THR A 62 19.34 1.82 40.55
CA THR A 62 18.84 2.40 41.81
C THR A 62 18.66 1.32 42.87
N ALA A 63 19.36 1.47 43.98
CA ALA A 63 19.10 0.73 45.21
C ALA A 63 18.07 1.48 46.08
N ALA A 64 17.33 0.70 46.87
CA ALA A 64 16.49 1.08 48.02
C ALA A 64 15.04 1.54 47.75
N VAL A 65 14.08 0.60 47.75
CA VAL A 65 13.10 0.40 48.85
C VAL A 65 12.67 -1.08 48.82
N ALA A 66 13.22 -1.88 49.74
CA ALA A 66 12.64 -3.15 50.14
C ALA A 66 11.94 -2.92 51.49
N GLY A 67 10.64 -3.23 51.57
CA GLY A 67 9.91 -3.30 52.83
C GLY A 67 8.47 -2.78 52.73
N VAL A 68 7.52 -3.64 53.09
CA VAL A 68 6.07 -3.40 53.23
C VAL A 68 5.33 -3.41 51.88
N LEU A 69 4.67 -4.49 51.44
CA LEU A 69 3.46 -5.07 52.00
C LEU A 69 3.38 -6.58 51.67
N ALA A 70 3.83 -7.40 52.62
CA ALA A 70 3.41 -8.79 52.74
C ALA A 70 2.59 -8.91 54.03
N VAL A 71 1.38 -8.35 54.04
CA VAL A 71 0.31 -8.64 55.02
C VAL A 71 -1.01 -8.35 54.31
N GLY A 72 -1.90 -9.33 54.23
CA GLY A 72 -3.26 -9.09 53.75
C GLY A 72 -3.96 -10.27 53.10
N GLY A 73 -3.58 -11.50 53.40
CA GLY A 73 -4.44 -12.65 53.15
C GLY A 73 -5.58 -12.71 54.17
N TYR A 74 -6.81 -12.73 53.66
CA TYR A 74 -7.96 -13.50 54.17
C TYR A 74 -8.70 -13.04 55.45
N ALA A 75 -9.87 -12.41 55.26
CA ALA A 75 -11.17 -12.57 55.96
C ALA A 75 -12.01 -11.35 55.59
N VAL A 76 -13.21 -11.45 55.00
CA VAL A 76 -14.48 -11.63 55.73
C VAL A 76 -15.53 -12.16 54.74
N ALA A 77 -16.14 -13.29 55.11
CA ALA A 77 -17.43 -13.71 54.60
C ALA A 77 -18.55 -13.15 55.51
N SER A 78 -19.76 -13.05 54.95
CA SER A 78 -21.04 -12.60 55.57
C SER A 78 -21.13 -11.09 55.82
N ALA A 79 -22.24 -10.39 55.58
CA ALA A 79 -23.53 -10.70 54.99
C ALA A 79 -24.22 -9.35 54.70
N VAL A 80 -24.63 -9.09 53.46
CA VAL A 80 -25.80 -8.24 53.21
C VAL A 80 -26.66 -8.99 52.21
N LYS A 81 -27.78 -9.47 52.75
CA LYS A 81 -28.86 -10.11 52.05
C LYS A 81 -29.78 -9.01 51.52
N ASP A 82 -30.31 -9.25 50.33
CA ASP A 82 -31.46 -8.60 49.71
C ASP A 82 -31.27 -7.12 49.30
N GLU A 83 -31.06 -6.87 48.00
CA GLU A 83 -32.13 -6.40 47.11
C GLU A 83 -31.55 -6.16 45.68
N THR A 84 -32.20 -6.75 44.68
CA THR A 84 -32.15 -6.37 43.25
C THR A 84 -30.85 -6.67 42.45
N ALA A 85 -30.92 -7.74 41.66
CA ALA A 85 -30.02 -8.00 40.54
C ALA A 85 -30.03 -6.82 39.53
N PRO A 86 -28.87 -6.35 39.03
CA PRO A 86 -28.87 -5.60 37.78
C PRO A 86 -28.95 -6.59 36.63
N ARG A 87 -30.06 -6.48 35.90
CA ARG A 87 -30.31 -7.12 34.61
C ARG A 87 -29.10 -6.93 33.68
N GLN A 88 -28.77 -7.99 32.97
CA GLN A 88 -27.98 -7.93 31.74
C GLN A 88 -28.57 -6.81 30.87
N GLN A 89 -27.77 -5.80 30.57
CA GLN A 89 -28.14 -4.76 29.63
C GLN A 89 -28.19 -5.39 28.24
N GLU A 90 -29.41 -5.68 27.83
CA GLU A 90 -29.80 -5.93 26.45
C GLU A 90 -29.57 -4.62 25.67
N VAL A 91 -28.47 -4.54 24.95
CA VAL A 91 -28.22 -3.43 24.02
C VAL A 91 -28.94 -3.76 22.72
N ALA A 92 -30.00 -3.00 22.45
CA ALA A 92 -30.71 -3.00 21.19
C ALA A 92 -29.77 -2.58 20.05
N THR A 93 -29.50 -3.49 19.11
CA THR A 93 -28.86 -3.15 17.83
C THR A 93 -29.92 -3.01 16.76
N THR A 94 -30.23 -1.78 16.36
CA THR A 94 -30.89 -1.45 15.10
C THR A 94 -30.10 -0.36 14.39
N ALA A 95 -29.31 -0.74 13.38
CA ALA A 95 -29.18 -0.02 12.12
C ALA A 95 -28.45 -0.90 11.09
N THR A 96 -29.10 -1.04 9.94
CA THR A 96 -28.72 -1.73 8.71
C THR A 96 -27.40 -1.22 8.13
N PRO A 97 -26.42 -2.07 7.77
CA PRO A 97 -25.33 -1.66 6.90
C PRO A 97 -25.82 -1.53 5.45
N THR A 98 -25.67 -0.33 4.89
CA THR A 98 -25.79 -0.02 3.46
C THR A 98 -24.80 -0.88 2.66
N PRO A 99 -25.20 -1.61 1.60
CA PRO A 99 -24.25 -2.34 0.77
C PRO A 99 -23.43 -1.38 -0.10
N SER A 100 -22.09 -1.46 0.02
CA SER A 100 -21.13 -0.92 -0.95
C SER A 100 -21.07 -1.81 -2.21
N PRO A 101 -20.79 -1.22 -3.40
CA PRO A 101 -20.94 -1.90 -4.69
C PRO A 101 -19.86 -2.95 -4.98
N GLU A 102 -20.29 -3.97 -5.74
CA GLU A 102 -19.55 -5.15 -6.18
C GLU A 102 -18.28 -4.83 -6.99
N ALA A 103 -17.20 -5.53 -6.63
CA ALA A 103 -16.01 -5.72 -7.45
C ALA A 103 -16.33 -6.70 -8.59
N THR A 104 -16.25 -6.24 -9.84
CA THR A 104 -16.38 -7.09 -11.01
C THR A 104 -15.05 -7.80 -11.30
N SER A 105 -14.97 -9.09 -11.01
CA SER A 105 -13.90 -9.97 -11.47
C SER A 105 -14.27 -10.51 -12.86
N ARG A 106 -13.52 -10.13 -13.89
CA ARG A 106 -13.71 -10.61 -15.28
C ARG A 106 -12.51 -11.48 -15.68
N ALA A 107 -12.79 -12.75 -15.99
CA ALA A 107 -11.82 -13.68 -16.56
C ALA A 107 -11.50 -13.35 -18.05
N PRO A 108 -10.26 -13.54 -18.53
CA PRO A 108 -9.88 -13.24 -19.92
C PRO A 108 -10.36 -14.32 -20.92
N ALA A 109 -10.78 -13.88 -22.10
CA ALA A 109 -11.08 -14.76 -23.24
C ALA A 109 -9.83 -15.05 -24.09
N PRO A 110 -9.71 -16.23 -24.73
CA PRO A 110 -8.54 -16.62 -25.52
C PRO A 110 -8.50 -15.95 -26.92
N PRO A 111 -7.31 -15.72 -27.51
CA PRO A 111 -7.16 -15.11 -28.83
C PRO A 111 -7.35 -16.11 -29.99
N PRO A 112 -7.77 -15.63 -31.19
CA PRO A 112 -7.93 -16.47 -32.39
C PRO A 112 -6.60 -16.79 -33.10
N PRO A 113 -6.55 -17.81 -34.00
CA PRO A 113 -5.33 -18.26 -34.66
C PRO A 113 -4.89 -17.34 -35.80
N VAL A 114 -3.58 -17.16 -35.95
CA VAL A 114 -2.92 -16.45 -37.06
C VAL A 114 -2.47 -17.43 -38.14
N GLU A 115 -2.92 -17.22 -39.38
CA GLU A 115 -2.37 -17.85 -40.58
C GLU A 115 -1.15 -17.08 -41.12
N PRO A 116 -0.16 -17.76 -41.75
CA PRO A 116 1.09 -17.15 -42.17
C PRO A 116 1.03 -16.58 -43.60
N ALA A 117 1.54 -15.35 -43.78
CA ALA A 117 1.81 -14.77 -45.09
C ALA A 117 3.30 -14.95 -45.47
N PRO A 118 3.64 -15.16 -46.75
CA PRO A 118 4.94 -15.70 -47.16
C PRO A 118 6.03 -14.64 -47.37
N SER A 119 7.26 -15.11 -47.19
CA SER A 119 8.54 -14.46 -47.39
C SER A 119 8.74 -13.83 -48.76
N ARG A 120 9.34 -12.62 -48.79
CA ARG A 120 10.15 -12.14 -49.91
C ARG A 120 11.41 -11.44 -49.39
N SER A 121 12.55 -11.87 -49.91
CA SER A 121 13.88 -11.27 -49.79
C SER A 121 14.47 -11.19 -51.22
N PRO A 122 15.61 -10.53 -51.48
CA PRO A 122 16.06 -9.20 -51.05
C PRO A 122 16.54 -8.35 -52.26
N GLU A 123 17.32 -7.29 -52.00
CA GLU A 123 18.21 -6.51 -52.89
C GLU A 123 17.64 -5.29 -53.64
N ARG A 124 18.04 -4.09 -53.17
CA ARG A 124 18.91 -3.19 -53.95
C ARG A 124 19.57 -2.14 -53.05
N ARG A 125 20.90 -2.13 -53.11
CA ARG A 125 21.85 -1.16 -52.55
C ARG A 125 21.76 0.15 -53.32
N GLU A 126 21.57 1.28 -52.65
CA GLU A 126 22.09 2.56 -53.16
C GLU A 126 22.37 3.57 -52.03
N SER A 127 23.67 3.86 -51.93
CA SER A 127 24.41 5.04 -51.44
C SER A 127 23.72 6.12 -50.58
N SER A 128 24.36 6.38 -49.44
CA SER A 128 24.19 7.57 -48.57
C SER A 128 24.67 8.88 -49.22
N PRO A 129 24.17 10.02 -48.72
CA PRO A 129 24.98 11.21 -48.44
C PRO A 129 25.02 11.57 -46.92
N PRO A 130 26.02 12.36 -46.45
CA PRO A 130 26.34 12.61 -45.03
C PRO A 130 25.43 13.67 -44.35
N PRO A 131 25.53 13.89 -43.02
CA PRO A 131 24.41 14.30 -42.19
C PRO A 131 24.15 15.81 -42.22
N SER A 132 22.88 16.19 -42.33
CA SER A 132 22.44 17.55 -42.00
C SER A 132 22.35 17.69 -40.49
N ASN A 133 23.19 18.57 -39.94
CA ASN A 133 23.16 19.04 -38.57
C ASN A 133 21.81 19.71 -38.26
N THR A 134 20.86 18.95 -37.73
CA THR A 134 19.74 19.52 -37.00
C THR A 134 20.21 19.70 -35.55
N PRO A 135 20.11 20.89 -34.94
CA PRO A 135 20.40 21.03 -33.53
C PRO A 135 19.49 20.09 -32.74
N SER A 136 20.07 19.07 -32.10
CA SER A 136 19.41 18.34 -31.03
C SER A 136 18.90 19.37 -30.03
N ALA A 137 17.59 19.46 -29.90
CA ALA A 137 16.99 20.08 -28.72
C ALA A 137 17.71 19.47 -27.50
N PRO A 138 18.19 20.29 -26.55
CA PRO A 138 18.84 19.74 -25.38
C PRO A 138 17.84 18.78 -24.75
N ALA A 139 18.26 17.53 -24.54
CA ALA A 139 17.59 16.63 -23.62
C ALA A 139 17.42 17.46 -22.34
N ALA A 140 16.18 17.82 -22.02
CA ALA A 140 15.88 18.61 -20.85
C ALA A 140 16.51 17.87 -19.67
N GLU A 141 17.60 18.42 -19.17
CA GLU A 141 18.33 17.91 -18.04
C GLU A 141 17.32 17.90 -16.91
N ARG A 142 16.86 16.70 -16.56
CA ARG A 142 15.78 16.49 -15.61
C ARG A 142 16.25 17.20 -14.33
N PRO A 143 15.55 18.24 -13.85
CA PRO A 143 16.02 18.98 -12.70
C PRO A 143 16.31 17.99 -11.57
N SER A 144 17.53 18.04 -11.04
CA SER A 144 17.88 17.24 -9.87
C SER A 144 16.88 17.61 -8.78
N ALA A 145 16.13 16.61 -8.29
CA ALA A 145 15.12 16.82 -7.26
C ALA A 145 15.74 17.62 -6.10
N ALA A 146 15.15 18.78 -5.80
CA ALA A 146 15.67 19.72 -4.81
C ALA A 146 15.32 19.22 -3.40
N GLY A 147 15.94 18.12 -2.97
CA GLY A 147 15.62 17.50 -1.67
C GLY A 147 14.13 17.21 -1.52
N THR A 148 13.66 17.21 -0.27
CA THR A 148 12.28 16.85 0.08
C THR A 148 11.29 18.01 0.01
N GLU A 149 11.73 19.27 -0.12
CA GLU A 149 10.86 20.46 -0.18
C GLU A 149 11.30 21.45 -1.27
N ASP A 150 10.33 21.94 -2.05
CA ASP A 150 10.49 22.99 -3.06
C ASP A 150 9.25 23.92 -3.01
N GLY A 151 9.42 25.06 -2.34
CA GLY A 151 8.36 26.05 -2.18
C GLY A 151 7.13 25.50 -1.46
N PRO A 152 5.93 25.47 -2.09
CA PRO A 152 4.73 24.94 -1.47
C PRO A 152 4.68 23.40 -1.45
N LEU A 153 5.60 22.72 -2.14
CA LEU A 153 5.60 21.27 -2.33
C LEU A 153 6.60 20.60 -1.38
N TRP A 154 6.15 19.59 -0.64
CA TRP A 154 6.97 18.74 0.21
C TRP A 154 6.67 17.27 -0.07
N SER A 155 7.65 16.40 0.12
CA SER A 155 7.49 14.95 -0.04
C SER A 155 8.31 14.13 0.94
N ASP A 156 7.87 12.91 1.18
CA ASP A 156 8.59 11.90 1.96
C ASP A 156 8.31 10.49 1.44
N GLY A 157 9.28 9.59 1.57
CA GLY A 157 9.20 8.20 1.14
C GLY A 157 9.34 7.26 2.33
N SER A 158 8.40 6.32 2.48
CA SER A 158 8.45 5.33 3.56
C SER A 158 8.04 3.93 3.10
N VAL A 159 8.62 2.91 3.71
CA VAL A 159 8.17 1.52 3.54
C VAL A 159 6.98 1.29 4.47
N ASP A 160 5.91 0.68 3.96
CA ASP A 160 4.72 0.41 4.75
C ASP A 160 5.03 -0.59 5.88
N PRO A 161 4.67 -0.30 7.14
CA PRO A 161 4.99 -1.16 8.28
C PRO A 161 4.24 -2.50 8.26
N HIS A 162 3.22 -2.66 7.41
CA HIS A 162 2.51 -3.93 7.21
C HIS A 162 3.08 -4.75 6.04
N SER A 163 4.21 -4.34 5.48
CA SER A 163 5.02 -5.21 4.62
C SER A 163 5.43 -6.48 5.37
N ASN A 164 5.66 -7.57 4.64
CA ASN A 164 5.94 -8.90 5.20
C ASN A 164 7.06 -9.61 4.44
N ASP A 165 7.31 -10.89 4.79
CA ASP A 165 8.40 -11.68 4.22
C ASP A 165 8.38 -11.82 2.69
N PHE A 166 7.25 -11.63 2.01
CA PHE A 166 7.10 -11.91 0.57
C PHE A 166 6.58 -10.73 -0.24
N TRP A 167 6.13 -9.68 0.44
CA TRP A 167 5.41 -8.58 -0.17
C TRP A 167 5.72 -7.31 0.60
N ALA A 168 5.87 -6.21 -0.12
CA ALA A 168 6.06 -4.89 0.46
C ALA A 168 5.28 -3.82 -0.29
N GLN A 169 5.07 -2.70 0.42
CA GLN A 169 4.54 -1.48 -0.16
C GLN A 169 5.47 -0.32 0.16
N SER A 170 5.67 0.56 -0.81
CA SER A 170 6.39 1.82 -0.64
C SER A 170 5.44 2.98 -0.88
N ASN A 171 5.38 3.89 0.09
CA ASN A 171 4.50 5.04 0.14
C ASN A 171 5.29 6.33 -0.15
N VAL A 172 4.83 7.11 -1.13
CA VAL A 172 5.26 8.49 -1.34
C VAL A 172 4.18 9.40 -0.79
N THR A 173 4.48 10.09 0.31
CA THR A 173 3.64 11.14 0.88
C THR A 173 3.98 12.46 0.21
N LEU A 174 2.96 13.19 -0.24
CA LEU A 174 3.07 14.49 -0.88
C LEU A 174 2.23 15.50 -0.12
N LYS A 175 2.83 16.63 0.27
CA LYS A 175 2.11 17.77 0.83
C LYS A 175 2.25 18.95 -0.11
N THR A 176 1.13 19.65 -0.35
CA THR A 176 1.15 20.90 -1.11
C THR A 176 0.27 21.94 -0.45
N ARG A 177 0.81 23.16 -0.31
CA ARG A 177 0.07 24.32 0.23
C ARG A 177 -0.75 25.05 -0.84
N GLU A 178 -0.55 24.70 -2.11
CA GLU A 178 -1.21 25.30 -3.26
C GLU A 178 -1.83 24.24 -4.18
N GLN A 179 -2.81 24.65 -4.99
CA GLN A 179 -3.35 23.77 -6.02
C GLN A 179 -2.31 23.52 -7.12
N LEU A 180 -2.11 22.25 -7.47
CA LEU A 180 -1.24 21.85 -8.58
C LEU A 180 -2.06 21.61 -9.84
N THR A 181 -1.56 22.06 -10.98
CA THR A 181 -2.16 21.86 -12.31
C THR A 181 -1.46 20.78 -13.13
N ALA A 182 -0.27 20.36 -12.71
CA ALA A 182 0.44 19.20 -13.21
C ALA A 182 1.11 18.47 -12.04
N LEU A 183 1.14 17.15 -12.10
CA LEU A 183 1.83 16.31 -11.12
C LEU A 183 2.28 15.01 -11.80
N THR A 184 3.57 14.69 -11.65
CA THR A 184 4.11 13.37 -11.97
C THR A 184 4.85 12.86 -10.74
N VAL A 185 4.44 11.69 -10.25
CA VAL A 185 5.10 10.96 -9.17
C VAL A 185 5.72 9.73 -9.77
N ARG A 186 7.04 9.56 -9.60
CA ARG A 186 7.77 8.38 -10.04
C ARG A 186 8.42 7.71 -8.84
N LEU A 187 8.02 6.48 -8.57
CA LEU A 187 8.59 5.60 -7.56
C LEU A 187 9.44 4.54 -8.27
N LYS A 188 10.69 4.37 -7.84
CA LYS A 188 11.61 3.33 -8.32
C LYS A 188 11.95 2.38 -7.18
N VAL A 189 11.54 1.13 -7.32
CA VAL A 189 11.84 0.04 -6.40
C VAL A 189 13.01 -0.77 -6.96
N ALA A 190 14.12 -0.86 -6.23
CA ALA A 190 15.30 -1.58 -6.65
C ALA A 190 15.02 -3.08 -6.75
N GLN A 191 15.44 -3.71 -7.84
CA GLN A 191 15.38 -5.15 -7.97
C GLN A 191 16.44 -5.79 -7.07
N THR A 192 16.02 -6.32 -5.93
CA THR A 192 16.87 -7.04 -4.96
C THR A 192 16.59 -8.56 -4.96
N GLY A 193 15.84 -9.03 -5.96
CA GLY A 193 15.44 -10.42 -6.13
C GLY A 193 13.94 -10.59 -6.00
N GLY A 194 13.29 -11.09 -7.06
CA GLY A 194 11.86 -11.40 -7.07
C GLY A 194 10.94 -10.20 -6.99
N VAL A 195 11.45 -8.96 -7.09
CA VAL A 195 10.59 -7.76 -7.13
C VAL A 195 9.72 -7.81 -8.37
N SER A 196 8.40 -7.85 -8.19
CA SER A 196 7.41 -7.84 -9.27
C SER A 196 6.16 -7.09 -8.86
N ASP A 197 5.47 -6.47 -9.81
CA ASP A 197 4.26 -5.69 -9.54
C ASP A 197 3.16 -6.53 -8.87
N ALA A 198 2.64 -6.01 -7.76
CA ALA A 198 1.48 -6.53 -7.03
C ALA A 198 0.37 -5.46 -6.89
N GLY A 199 0.48 -4.35 -7.63
CA GLY A 199 -0.53 -3.30 -7.71
C GLY A 199 -0.10 -1.95 -7.16
N ALA A 200 -1.05 -1.01 -7.12
CA ALA A 200 -0.79 0.37 -6.72
C ALA A 200 -2.08 1.05 -6.28
N TRP A 201 -1.97 2.05 -5.40
CA TRP A 201 -3.10 2.91 -5.02
C TRP A 201 -2.66 4.36 -4.82
N ARG A 202 -3.63 5.27 -4.78
CA ARG A 202 -3.44 6.67 -4.37
C ARG A 202 -4.64 7.19 -3.60
N SER A 203 -4.43 8.20 -2.75
CA SER A 203 -5.51 8.88 -2.04
C SER A 203 -6.31 9.85 -2.92
N LEU A 204 -5.72 10.31 -4.03
CA LEU A 204 -6.38 11.16 -5.02
C LEU A 204 -7.26 10.33 -5.98
N PRO A 205 -8.29 10.94 -6.61
CA PRO A 205 -9.22 10.23 -7.48
C PRO A 205 -8.51 9.50 -8.61
N GLU A 206 -8.82 8.22 -8.75
CA GLU A 206 -8.14 7.36 -9.72
C GLU A 206 -8.30 7.87 -11.16
N THR A 207 -9.49 8.32 -11.50
CA THR A 207 -9.85 8.76 -12.86
C THR A 207 -9.06 9.98 -13.34
N ASP A 208 -8.41 10.71 -12.43
CA ASP A 208 -7.63 11.92 -12.73
C ASP A 208 -6.18 11.61 -13.12
N PHE A 209 -5.72 10.37 -12.95
CA PHE A 209 -4.34 9.96 -13.21
C PHE A 209 -4.25 8.86 -14.26
N THR A 210 -3.15 8.83 -14.99
CA THR A 210 -2.64 7.63 -15.65
C THR A 210 -1.59 6.98 -14.76
N LEU A 211 -1.55 5.65 -14.75
CA LEU A 211 -0.52 4.86 -14.09
C LEU A 211 0.18 4.01 -15.15
N ALA A 212 1.50 4.07 -15.17
CA ALA A 212 2.36 3.13 -15.90
C ALA A 212 3.27 2.40 -14.92
N VAL A 213 3.39 1.09 -15.07
CA VAL A 213 4.30 0.23 -14.31
C VAL A 213 5.20 -0.49 -15.29
N ALA A 214 6.52 -0.38 -15.12
CA ALA A 214 7.50 -0.98 -16.00
C ALA A 214 8.78 -1.36 -15.26
N GLU A 215 9.48 -2.38 -15.75
CA GLU A 215 10.85 -2.68 -15.32
C GLU A 215 11.85 -1.88 -16.18
N GLU A 216 12.69 -1.08 -15.53
CA GLU A 216 13.65 -0.19 -16.19
C GLU A 216 14.96 -0.15 -15.40
N ASP A 217 16.08 -0.47 -16.05
CA ASP A 217 17.43 -0.36 -15.48
C ASP A 217 17.61 -1.04 -14.11
N GLY A 218 16.97 -2.20 -13.90
CA GLY A 218 17.01 -2.92 -12.63
C GLY A 218 16.08 -2.35 -11.54
N PHE A 219 15.05 -1.60 -11.94
CA PHE A 219 14.01 -1.10 -11.04
C PHE A 219 12.63 -1.48 -11.54
N LEU A 220 11.73 -1.82 -10.63
CA LEU A 220 10.29 -1.74 -10.87
C LEU A 220 9.86 -0.29 -10.66
N VAL A 221 9.29 0.33 -11.70
CA VAL A 221 9.01 1.76 -11.74
C VAL A 221 7.52 1.99 -11.85
N TYR A 222 6.95 2.67 -10.86
CA TYR A 222 5.58 3.19 -10.88
C TYR A 222 5.61 4.66 -11.27
N THR A 223 4.83 5.05 -12.28
CA THR A 223 4.70 6.44 -12.71
C THR A 223 3.23 6.83 -12.74
N TRP A 224 2.83 7.70 -11.82
CA TRP A 224 1.52 8.36 -11.83
C TRP A 224 1.65 9.72 -12.48
N THR A 225 0.81 10.01 -13.48
CA THR A 225 0.77 11.31 -14.14
C THR A 225 -0.65 11.87 -14.11
N LEU A 226 -0.79 13.10 -13.59
CA LEU A 226 -2.05 13.83 -13.59
C LEU A 226 -2.46 14.11 -15.04
N LYS A 227 -3.70 13.78 -15.40
CA LYS A 227 -4.24 14.06 -16.73
C LYS A 227 -4.43 15.56 -16.93
N GLU A 228 -4.31 16.00 -18.18
CA GLU A 228 -4.53 17.40 -18.56
C GLU A 228 -5.91 17.90 -18.10
N GLY A 229 -5.95 19.15 -17.63
CA GLY A 229 -7.17 19.80 -17.12
C GLY A 229 -7.62 19.32 -15.74
N ARG A 230 -6.95 18.34 -15.12
CA ARG A 230 -7.17 17.94 -13.73
C ARG A 230 -6.29 18.76 -12.79
N THR A 231 -6.64 18.75 -11.51
CA THR A 231 -5.91 19.49 -10.48
C THR A 231 -5.75 18.64 -9.23
N VAL A 232 -4.71 18.93 -8.45
CA VAL A 232 -4.52 18.39 -7.11
C VAL A 232 -4.75 19.52 -6.11
N PRO A 233 -5.73 19.42 -5.21
CA PRO A 233 -5.98 20.46 -4.24
C PRO A 233 -4.84 20.56 -3.21
N ALA A 234 -4.76 21.71 -2.55
CA ALA A 234 -3.91 21.86 -1.37
C ALA A 234 -4.29 20.80 -0.31
N GLY A 235 -3.29 20.18 0.32
CA GLY A 235 -3.50 19.09 1.25
C GLY A 235 -2.33 18.11 1.29
N GLU A 236 -2.63 16.93 1.85
CA GLU A 236 -1.71 15.81 1.97
C GLU A 236 -2.28 14.60 1.21
N TRP A 237 -1.43 13.98 0.40
CA TRP A 237 -1.81 12.92 -0.51
C TRP A 237 -0.76 11.81 -0.49
N VAL A 238 -1.18 10.57 -0.73
CA VAL A 238 -0.29 9.40 -0.74
C VAL A 238 -0.43 8.67 -2.08
N PHE A 239 0.71 8.22 -2.61
CA PHE A 239 0.83 7.29 -3.72
C PHE A 239 1.61 6.07 -3.25
N ALA A 240 1.14 4.87 -3.58
CA ALA A 240 1.74 3.64 -3.10
C ALA A 240 1.94 2.63 -4.24
N GLY A 241 3.15 2.10 -4.34
CA GLY A 241 3.47 0.93 -5.17
C GLY A 241 3.58 -0.32 -4.29
N GLN A 242 2.91 -1.39 -4.69
CA GLN A 242 2.86 -2.68 -4.00
C GLN A 242 3.54 -3.73 -4.85
N PHE A 243 4.44 -4.52 -4.28
CA PHE A 243 5.23 -5.47 -5.03
C PHE A 243 5.54 -6.71 -4.19
N ASP A 244 5.58 -7.86 -4.86
CA ASP A 244 6.14 -9.09 -4.28
C ASP A 244 7.66 -8.98 -4.27
N HIS A 245 8.33 -9.76 -3.42
CA HIS A 245 9.78 -9.90 -3.43
C HIS A 245 10.21 -11.29 -2.95
N ALA A 246 11.49 -11.63 -3.19
CA ALA A 246 12.08 -12.83 -2.61
C ALA A 246 11.94 -12.84 -1.08
N ARG A 247 11.80 -14.04 -0.50
CA ARG A 247 11.53 -14.20 0.92
C ARG A 247 12.55 -13.48 1.81
N GLY A 248 12.08 -12.69 2.76
CA GLY A 248 12.85 -12.06 3.84
C GLY A 248 12.62 -10.56 3.95
N GLY A 249 13.44 -9.88 4.77
CA GLY A 249 13.46 -8.43 4.84
C GLY A 249 14.23 -7.86 3.65
N ARG A 250 13.52 -7.25 2.70
CA ARG A 250 14.13 -6.58 1.54
C ARG A 250 14.87 -5.32 1.98
N ASP A 251 16.06 -5.09 1.43
CA ASP A 251 16.76 -3.81 1.59
C ASP A 251 16.16 -2.75 0.66
N ALA A 252 15.60 -1.68 1.25
CA ALA A 252 15.02 -0.54 0.52
C ALA A 252 16.05 0.57 0.24
N GLY A 253 17.33 0.40 0.60
CA GLY A 253 18.37 1.43 0.42
C GLY A 253 18.60 1.88 -1.02
N GLY A 254 18.26 1.04 -2.01
CA GLY A 254 18.33 1.38 -3.44
C GLY A 254 17.07 2.07 -4.00
N ASP A 255 16.00 2.15 -3.21
CA ASP A 255 14.73 2.71 -3.65
C ASP A 255 14.75 4.23 -3.56
N ARG A 256 14.04 4.85 -4.50
CA ARG A 256 13.96 6.31 -4.58
C ARG A 256 12.70 6.75 -5.28
N TYR A 257 12.28 7.97 -4.99
CA TYR A 257 11.19 8.60 -5.69
C TYR A 257 11.59 10.01 -6.17
N SER A 258 10.88 10.47 -7.17
CA SER A 258 10.96 11.84 -7.67
C SER A 258 9.57 12.35 -7.99
N VAL A 259 9.29 13.60 -7.65
CA VAL A 259 8.04 14.28 -7.95
C VAL A 259 8.34 15.56 -8.71
N THR A 260 7.60 15.79 -9.79
CA THR A 260 7.57 17.07 -10.49
C THR A 260 6.15 17.59 -10.52
N ALA A 261 5.96 18.89 -10.28
CA ALA A 261 4.64 19.51 -10.27
C ALA A 261 4.67 20.91 -10.88
N ALA A 262 3.48 21.42 -11.22
CA ALA A 262 3.28 22.82 -11.58
C ALA A 262 2.24 23.48 -10.67
N ALA A 263 2.58 24.65 -10.12
CA ALA A 263 1.70 25.50 -9.31
C ALA A 263 1.62 26.89 -9.95
N GLY A 264 0.57 27.13 -10.74
CA GLY A 264 0.49 28.31 -11.59
C GLY A 264 1.64 28.33 -12.61
N PRO A 265 2.43 29.43 -12.71
CA PRO A 265 3.57 29.51 -13.63
C PRO A 265 4.85 28.83 -13.11
N ARG A 266 4.86 28.31 -11.88
CA ARG A 266 6.05 27.73 -11.25
C ARG A 266 6.12 26.23 -11.49
N GLN A 267 7.28 25.75 -11.93
CA GLN A 267 7.64 24.34 -11.92
C GLN A 267 8.35 24.02 -10.60
N LEU A 268 7.96 22.91 -9.97
CA LEU A 268 8.49 22.45 -8.69
C LEU A 268 9.04 21.03 -8.83
N SER A 269 10.08 20.69 -8.07
CA SER A 269 10.60 19.32 -8.01
C SER A 269 11.16 18.94 -6.64
N VAL A 270 10.68 17.80 -6.13
CA VAL A 270 11.14 17.19 -4.87
C VAL A 270 11.42 15.71 -5.09
N GLY A 271 12.15 15.09 -4.17
CA GLY A 271 12.52 13.67 -4.25
C GLY A 271 13.23 13.20 -3.00
N GLY A 272 13.40 11.88 -2.90
CA GLY A 272 13.97 11.26 -1.72
C GLY A 272 14.19 9.76 -1.89
N SER A 273 14.58 9.13 -0.78
CA SER A 273 14.83 7.69 -0.65
C SER A 273 13.83 7.04 0.31
N PHE A 274 13.93 5.71 0.46
CA PHE A 274 13.13 4.91 1.41
C PHE A 274 13.97 4.27 2.51
N ALA A 275 15.27 4.55 2.54
CA ALA A 275 16.14 4.13 3.63
C ALA A 275 15.69 4.81 4.94
N ALA A 276 15.77 4.08 6.06
CA ALA A 276 15.65 4.69 7.37
C ALA A 276 16.70 5.79 7.49
N VAL A 277 16.27 7.00 7.86
CA VAL A 277 17.20 8.07 8.20
C VAL A 277 17.76 7.68 9.56
N ASP A 278 19.05 7.32 9.62
CA ASP A 278 19.71 7.20 10.91
C ASP A 278 19.66 8.58 11.56
N ASP A 279 18.92 8.72 12.66
CA ASP A 279 18.94 9.91 13.51
C ASP A 279 20.38 10.04 14.01
N GLY A 280 21.16 10.86 13.31
CA GLY A 280 22.53 11.15 13.66
C GLY A 280 22.56 11.70 15.08
N ASP A 281 23.25 10.98 15.96
CA ASP A 281 23.54 11.37 17.34
C ASP A 281 24.37 12.66 17.32
N GLY A 282 23.67 13.78 17.18
CA GLY A 282 24.21 15.12 17.21
C GLY A 282 24.17 15.65 18.63
N GLY A 283 25.28 15.48 19.34
CA GLY A 283 25.51 16.11 20.63
C GLY A 283 27.01 16.29 20.90
N PRO A 284 27.42 17.45 21.47
CA PRO A 284 28.67 18.17 21.20
C PRO A 284 29.98 17.52 21.64
#